data_AF-A0A358UWT8-F1
#
_entry.id   AF-A0A358UWT8-F1
#
_cell.length_a   1.000
_cell.length_b   1.000
_cell.length_c   1.000
_cell.angle_alpha   90.00
_cell.angle_beta   90.00
_cell.angle_gamma   90.00
#
_symmetry.space_group_name_H-M   'P 1'
#
loop_
_entity.id
_entity.type
_entity.pdbx_description
1 polymer ?
#
loop_
_entity_poly.entity_id
_entity_poly.type
_entity_poly.pdbx_seq_one_letter_code
_entity_poly.pdbx_strand_id
1 'polypeptide(L)'
;MTFAETDYAGLISEIERIVEGKNPFETIAMIKELLNIHRNISLYPGLVALVGKSSKQEATHEDLRIGDFITWSKDGRSFAGAITKKDDSGIYLETVCESFEQKDFKLTEGKVTKISHDALQRTWPSLVFSEKVKMSKTVSEKVKPSFVKRQRSGR
;
A
#
# COMPACT_ATOMS: atom_id res chain seq x y z
N MET A 1 20.75 -10.97 -6.03
CA MET A 1 19.71 -10.52 -5.09
C MET A 1 18.45 -10.27 -5.88
N THR A 2 17.44 -11.10 -5.65
CA THR A 2 16.09 -10.88 -6.19
C THR A 2 15.29 -10.00 -5.23
N PHE A 3 14.21 -9.35 -5.71
CA PHE A 3 13.31 -8.55 -4.86
C PHE A 3 12.75 -9.34 -3.66
N ALA A 4 12.53 -10.65 -3.85
CA ALA A 4 12.09 -11.58 -2.80
C ALA A 4 13.15 -11.86 -1.72
N GLU A 5 14.43 -11.64 -2.03
CA GLU A 5 15.55 -11.78 -1.09
C GLU A 5 15.89 -10.46 -0.39
N THR A 6 15.16 -9.38 -0.70
CA THR A 6 15.36 -8.05 -0.11
C THR A 6 14.21 -7.69 0.83
N ASP A 7 14.48 -6.89 1.86
CA ASP A 7 13.45 -6.45 2.84
C ASP A 7 12.34 -5.57 2.23
N TYR A 8 12.36 -5.35 0.90
CA TYR A 8 11.34 -4.61 0.18
C TYR A 8 9.94 -5.21 0.32
N ALA A 9 9.81 -6.54 0.40
CA ALA A 9 8.51 -7.16 0.62
C ALA A 9 7.86 -6.64 1.92
N GLY A 10 8.65 -6.51 2.98
CA GLY A 10 8.19 -5.94 4.26
C GLY A 10 7.84 -4.44 4.15
N LEU A 11 8.62 -3.67 3.38
CA LEU A 11 8.33 -2.27 3.12
C LEU A 11 7.01 -2.07 2.34
N ILE A 12 6.74 -2.91 1.33
CA ILE A 12 5.49 -2.87 0.57
C ILE A 12 4.30 -3.19 1.47
N SER A 13 4.37 -4.27 2.26
CA SER A 13 3.30 -4.61 3.21
C SER A 13 3.05 -3.50 4.23
N GLU A 14 4.08 -2.76 4.64
CA GLU A 14 3.92 -1.60 5.51
C GLU A 14 3.23 -0.43 4.81
N ILE A 15 3.54 -0.17 3.54
CA ILE A 15 2.84 0.84 2.73
C ILE A 15 1.37 0.48 2.57
N GLU A 16 1.05 -0.78 2.25
CA GLU A 16 -0.32 -1.27 2.14
C GLU A 16 -1.09 -1.05 3.45
N ARG A 17 -0.50 -1.41 4.59
CA ARG A 17 -1.07 -1.17 5.92
C ARG A 17 -1.35 0.31 6.19
N ILE A 18 -0.47 1.22 5.78
CA ILE A 18 -0.66 2.67 5.94
C ILE A 18 -1.82 3.17 5.07
N VAL A 19 -1.96 2.64 3.85
CA VAL A 19 -3.01 3.03 2.89
C VAL A 19 -4.39 2.51 3.30
N GLU A 20 -4.47 1.39 4.02
CA GLU A 20 -5.71 0.90 4.63
C GLU A 20 -6.22 1.79 5.78
N GLY A 21 -5.42 2.76 6.22
CA GLY A 21 -5.80 3.73 7.24
C GLY A 21 -7.05 4.55 6.86
N LYS A 22 -7.89 4.85 7.86
CA LYS A 22 -9.14 5.60 7.64
C LYS A 22 -8.95 7.11 7.49
N ASN A 23 -7.88 7.66 8.09
CA ASN A 23 -7.61 9.09 8.04
C ASN A 23 -6.67 9.40 6.87
N PRO A 24 -7.16 10.03 5.78
CA PRO A 24 -6.35 10.25 4.58
C PRO A 24 -5.18 11.21 4.84
N PHE A 25 -5.29 12.13 5.80
CA PHE A 25 -4.18 13.02 6.15
C PHE A 25 -3.09 12.29 6.90
N GLU A 26 -3.47 11.39 7.80
CA GLU A 26 -2.53 10.51 8.48
C GLU A 26 -1.79 9.63 7.45
N THR A 27 -2.52 8.99 6.54
CA THR A 27 -1.94 8.20 5.45
C THR A 27 -0.96 9.02 4.62
N ILE A 28 -1.33 10.23 4.18
CA ILE A 28 -0.44 11.11 3.40
C ILE A 28 0.81 11.50 4.21
N ALA A 29 0.66 11.87 5.48
CA ALA A 29 1.77 12.25 6.34
C ALA A 29 2.75 11.08 6.54
N MET A 30 2.23 9.90 6.83
CA MET A 30 3.02 8.68 7.00
C MET A 30 3.75 8.27 5.73
N ILE A 31 3.09 8.33 4.56
CA ILE A 31 3.76 8.02 3.27
C ILE A 31 4.85 9.05 2.96
N LYS A 32 4.61 10.35 3.22
CA LYS A 32 5.65 11.38 3.04
C LYS A 32 6.85 11.14 3.94
N GLU A 33 6.62 10.77 5.20
CA GLU A 33 7.70 10.48 6.14
C GLU A 33 8.47 9.22 5.72
N LEU A 34 7.77 8.16 5.30
CA LEU A 34 8.38 6.94 4.80
C LEU A 34 9.24 7.19 3.55
N LEU A 35 8.78 8.06 2.64
CA LEU A 35 9.56 8.51 1.49
C LEU A 35 10.78 9.36 1.90
N ASN A 36 10.65 10.20 2.93
CA ASN A 36 11.76 10.98 3.47
C ASN A 36 12.84 10.06 4.06
N ILE A 37 12.45 9.08 4.87
CA ILE A 37 13.37 8.07 5.42
C ILE A 37 14.03 7.28 4.29
N HIS A 38 13.26 6.81 3.30
CA HIS A 38 13.79 6.06 2.15
C HIS A 38 14.83 6.86 1.37
N ARG A 39 14.62 8.17 1.16
CA ARG A 39 15.61 9.04 0.51
C ARG A 39 16.93 9.12 1.26
N ASN A 40 16.90 9.03 2.59
CA ASN A 40 18.10 9.10 3.43
C ASN A 40 18.83 7.74 3.56
N ILE A 41 18.09 6.61 3.55
CA ILE A 41 18.66 5.26 3.75
C ILE A 41 18.12 4.22 2.75
N SER A 42 18.15 4.56 1.46
CA SER A 42 17.52 3.79 0.36
C SER A 42 18.02 2.34 0.20
N LEU A 43 19.24 2.05 0.67
CA LEU A 43 19.85 0.73 0.63
C LEU A 43 19.28 -0.24 1.69
N TYR A 44 18.54 0.26 2.68
CA TYR A 44 18.04 -0.52 3.81
C TYR A 44 16.51 -0.44 3.95
N PRO A 45 15.74 -1.01 3.01
CA PRO A 45 14.28 -0.97 3.03
C PRO A 45 13.66 -1.53 4.31
N GLY A 46 14.29 -2.52 4.96
CA GLY A 46 13.85 -3.05 6.25
C GLY A 46 13.94 -2.03 7.38
N LEU A 47 15.00 -1.21 7.40
CA LEU A 47 15.13 -0.09 8.34
C LEU A 47 14.13 1.02 8.03
N VAL A 48 13.85 1.29 6.75
CA VAL A 48 12.82 2.26 6.36
C VAL A 48 11.46 1.85 6.94
N ALA A 49 11.07 0.58 6.81
CA ALA A 49 9.82 0.07 7.36
C ALA A 49 9.80 0.14 8.90
N LEU A 50 10.91 -0.24 9.56
CA LEU A 50 11.01 -0.22 11.02
C LEU A 50 10.91 1.20 11.60
N VAL A 51 11.68 2.14 11.05
CA VAL A 51 11.68 3.53 11.50
C VAL A 51 10.34 4.19 11.19
N GLY A 52 9.78 3.94 9.99
CA GLY A 52 8.45 4.45 9.61
C GLY A 52 7.34 4.03 10.59
N LYS A 53 7.39 2.81 11.13
CA LYS A 53 6.45 2.37 12.18
C LYS A 53 6.56 3.20 13.47
N SER A 54 7.76 3.63 13.84
CA SER A 54 8.00 4.44 15.04
C SER A 54 7.67 5.92 14.87
N SER A 55 7.45 6.39 13.64
CA SER A 55 7.10 7.77 13.33
C SER A 55 5.68 8.14 13.77
N LYS A 56 4.78 7.16 13.96
CA LYS A 56 3.45 7.38 14.50
C LYS A 56 3.45 7.15 16.00
N GLN A 57 3.01 8.15 16.75
CA GLN A 57 2.85 8.05 18.21
C GLN A 57 1.52 8.71 18.61
N GLU A 58 0.82 8.08 19.55
CA GLU A 58 -0.28 8.75 20.24
C GLU A 58 0.30 9.80 21.17
N ALA A 59 -0.18 11.03 21.07
CA ALA A 59 0.27 12.16 21.87
C ALA A 59 -0.91 12.70 22.68
N THR A 60 -0.67 13.01 23.95
CA THR A 60 -1.61 13.75 24.78
C THR A 60 -1.48 15.24 24.52
N HIS A 61 -2.43 16.03 25.01
CA HIS A 61 -2.34 17.49 24.94
C HIS A 61 -1.02 18.04 25.52
N GLU A 62 -0.44 17.37 26.52
CA GLU A 62 0.79 17.79 27.19
C GLU A 62 2.02 17.60 26.31
N ASP A 63 2.07 16.51 25.53
CA ASP A 63 3.19 16.14 24.67
C ASP A 63 3.36 17.06 23.46
N LEU A 64 2.27 17.70 23.03
CA LEU A 64 2.21 18.54 21.84
C LEU A 64 2.93 19.88 22.02
N ARG A 65 3.74 20.24 21.03
CA ARG A 65 4.55 21.47 20.97
C ARG A 65 4.14 22.36 19.81
N ILE A 66 4.41 23.65 19.96
CA ILE A 66 4.25 24.61 18.86
C ILE A 66 5.17 24.19 17.71
N GLY A 67 4.62 24.12 16.51
CA GLY A 67 5.30 23.64 15.30
C GLY A 67 5.01 22.18 14.95
N ASP A 68 4.47 21.38 15.87
CA ASP A 68 4.12 19.99 15.58
C ASP A 68 2.97 19.91 14.57
N PHE A 69 3.09 19.00 13.60
CA PHE A 69 2.01 18.68 12.68
C PHE A 69 1.18 17.53 13.24
N ILE A 70 -0.10 17.77 13.46
CA ILE A 70 -1.01 16.77 14.03
C ILE A 70 -2.13 16.43 13.06
N THR A 71 -2.64 15.21 13.18
CA THR A 71 -3.86 14.75 12.51
C THR A 71 -4.83 14.25 13.58
N TRP A 72 -6.11 14.59 13.46
CA TRP A 72 -7.13 14.08 14.37
C TRP A 72 -8.43 13.81 13.62
N SER A 73 -9.30 12.99 14.23
CA SER A 73 -10.61 12.67 13.68
C SER A 73 -11.68 13.04 14.70
N LYS A 74 -12.74 13.71 14.24
CA LYS A 74 -13.89 14.10 15.06
C LYS A 74 -15.15 14.06 14.21
N ASP A 75 -16.22 13.44 14.73
CA ASP A 75 -17.54 13.38 14.07
C ASP A 75 -17.52 12.86 12.62
N GLY A 76 -16.72 11.82 12.34
CA GLY A 76 -16.58 11.24 10.99
C GLY A 76 -15.82 12.13 10.00
N ARG A 77 -15.16 13.18 10.48
CA ARG A 77 -14.29 14.07 9.70
C ARG A 77 -12.86 13.89 10.17
N SER A 78 -11.94 13.93 9.23
CA SER A 78 -10.52 13.98 9.54
C SER A 78 -9.98 15.36 9.26
N PHE A 79 -9.05 15.78 10.11
CA PHE A 79 -8.42 17.08 10.08
C PHE A 79 -6.92 16.93 10.25
N ALA A 80 -6.18 17.90 9.76
CA ALA A 80 -4.73 17.97 9.89
C ALA A 80 -4.27 19.42 9.94
N GLY A 81 -3.24 19.74 10.71
CA GLY A 81 -2.69 21.10 10.80
C GLY A 81 -1.46 21.19 11.70
N ALA A 82 -0.74 22.30 11.61
CA ALA A 82 0.43 22.58 12.45
C ALA A 82 0.03 23.43 13.66
N ILE A 83 0.56 23.14 14.85
CA ILE A 83 0.25 23.89 16.08
C ILE A 83 0.92 25.26 16.05
N THR A 84 0.11 26.33 16.09
CA THR A 84 0.61 27.72 16.13
C THR A 84 0.61 28.30 17.52
N LYS A 85 -0.36 27.90 18.34
CA LYS A 85 -0.52 28.42 19.70
C LYS A 85 -1.12 27.35 20.59
N LYS A 86 -0.65 27.33 21.84
CA LYS A 86 -1.16 26.48 22.92
C LYS A 86 -1.34 27.37 24.14
N ASP A 87 -2.54 27.40 24.69
CA ASP A 87 -2.87 28.10 25.93
C ASP A 87 -3.87 27.28 26.76
N ASP A 88 -4.26 27.81 27.93
CA ASP A 88 -5.18 27.13 28.85
C ASP A 88 -6.59 26.90 28.26
N SER A 89 -6.93 27.58 27.17
CA SER A 89 -8.21 27.44 26.48
C SER A 89 -8.18 26.40 25.35
N GLY A 90 -6.99 26.00 24.89
CA GLY A 90 -6.81 24.92 23.93
C GLY A 90 -5.60 25.05 23.00
N ILE A 91 -5.66 24.25 21.93
CA ILE A 91 -4.64 24.20 20.87
C ILE A 91 -5.19 24.84 19.60
N TYR A 92 -4.43 25.76 19.02
CA TYR A 92 -4.75 26.45 17.77
C TYR A 92 -3.82 25.98 16.67
N LEU A 93 -4.37 25.85 15.45
CA LEU A 93 -3.72 25.21 14.32
C LEU A 93 -3.69 26.11 13.08
N GLU A 94 -2.60 26.07 12.33
CA GLU A 94 -2.51 26.63 10.97
C GLU A 94 -2.83 25.56 9.93
N THR A 95 -3.80 25.91 9.08
CA THR A 95 -4.35 25.16 7.93
C THR A 95 -4.95 23.79 8.26
N VAL A 96 -6.27 23.73 8.12
CA VAL A 96 -7.12 22.57 8.41
C VAL A 96 -7.71 22.07 7.09
N CYS A 97 -7.06 21.08 6.48
CA CYS A 97 -7.70 20.32 5.42
C CYS A 97 -8.77 19.42 6.05
N GLU A 98 -9.99 19.44 5.51
CA GLU A 98 -11.10 18.58 5.94
C GLU A 98 -11.33 17.50 4.89
N SER A 99 -11.45 16.25 5.34
CA SER A 99 -11.92 15.15 4.49
C SER A 99 -13.20 14.58 5.07
N PHE A 100 -14.16 14.31 4.19
CA PHE A 100 -15.42 13.65 4.54
C PHE A 100 -15.28 12.13 4.41
N GLU A 101 -16.04 11.39 5.21
CA GLU A 101 -16.29 9.97 4.98
C GLU A 101 -16.84 9.70 3.57
N GLN A 102 -16.58 8.48 3.05
CA GLN A 102 -17.12 8.03 1.78
C GLN A 102 -18.65 8.16 1.76
N LYS A 103 -19.12 9.12 0.97
CA LYS A 103 -20.53 9.29 0.64
C LYS A 103 -20.66 9.38 -0.87
N ASP A 104 -21.72 8.79 -1.38
CA ASP A 104 -22.11 8.96 -2.77
C ASP A 104 -22.44 10.43 -2.99
N PHE A 105 -21.70 11.08 -3.88
CA PHE A 105 -21.92 12.47 -4.25
C PHE A 105 -22.12 12.58 -5.75
N LYS A 106 -23.12 13.36 -6.16
CA LYS A 106 -23.35 13.68 -7.57
C LYS A 106 -22.39 14.80 -7.97
N LEU A 107 -21.40 14.47 -8.78
CA LEU A 107 -20.51 15.47 -9.36
C LEU A 107 -21.28 16.31 -10.39
N THR A 108 -21.51 17.60 -10.09
CA THR A 108 -22.22 18.52 -10.98
C THR A 108 -21.28 19.39 -11.81
N GLU A 109 -20.20 19.90 -11.22
CA GLU A 109 -19.23 20.79 -11.89
C GLU A 109 -17.81 20.63 -11.30
N GLY A 110 -16.77 20.87 -12.12
CA GLY A 110 -15.37 20.91 -11.66
C GLY A 110 -14.35 20.22 -12.58
N LYS A 111 -13.06 20.45 -12.32
CA LYS A 111 -11.95 19.73 -12.97
C LYS A 111 -11.74 18.39 -12.25
N VAL A 112 -11.82 17.29 -12.98
CA VAL A 112 -11.58 15.94 -12.45
C VAL A 112 -10.25 15.42 -12.97
N THR A 113 -9.43 14.87 -12.08
CA THR A 113 -8.21 14.15 -12.45
C THR A 113 -8.47 12.66 -12.29
N LYS A 114 -8.34 11.89 -13.38
CA LYS A 114 -8.48 10.43 -13.36
C LYS A 114 -7.11 9.78 -13.11
N ILE A 115 -7.04 8.90 -12.12
CA ILE A 115 -5.90 7.99 -11.92
C ILE A 115 -6.13 6.75 -12.81
N SER A 116 -5.18 6.45 -13.70
CA SER A 116 -5.26 5.32 -14.64
C SER A 116 -4.51 4.13 -14.05
N HIS A 117 -5.21 3.00 -13.89
CA HIS A 117 -4.65 1.76 -13.37
C HIS A 117 -3.92 0.92 -14.44
N ASP A 118 -4.10 1.26 -15.73
CA ASP A 118 -3.49 0.62 -16.89
C ASP A 118 -2.23 1.35 -17.40
N ALA A 119 -1.73 2.34 -16.64
CA ALA A 119 -0.58 3.16 -17.04
C ALA A 119 0.66 2.32 -17.37
N LEU A 120 0.97 1.28 -16.58
CA LEU A 120 2.10 0.40 -16.85
C LEU A 120 1.94 -0.35 -18.18
N GLN A 121 0.74 -0.87 -18.46
CA GLN A 121 0.45 -1.58 -19.71
C GLN A 121 0.55 -0.66 -20.92
N ARG A 122 0.10 0.59 -20.78
CA ARG A 122 0.17 1.58 -21.87
C ARG A 122 1.58 2.08 -22.14
N THR A 123 2.34 2.37 -21.09
CA THR A 123 3.67 2.97 -21.21
C THR A 123 4.74 1.92 -21.47
N TRP A 124 4.61 0.73 -20.89
CA TRP A 124 5.61 -0.34 -21.02
C TRP A 124 4.97 -1.73 -21.17
N PRO A 125 4.31 -2.01 -22.32
CA PRO A 125 3.55 -3.24 -22.51
C PRO A 125 4.37 -4.53 -22.29
N SER A 126 5.67 -4.52 -22.59
CA SER A 126 6.56 -5.68 -22.46
C SER A 126 6.89 -6.09 -21.02
N LEU A 127 6.59 -5.25 -20.03
CA LEU A 127 6.75 -5.56 -18.60
C LEU A 127 5.46 -6.15 -17.98
N VAL A 128 4.37 -6.17 -18.74
CA VAL A 128 3.12 -6.82 -18.34
C VAL A 128 3.16 -8.27 -18.83
N PHE A 129 3.60 -9.15 -17.94
CA PHE A 129 3.63 -10.58 -18.22
C PHE A 129 2.21 -11.15 -18.15
N SER A 130 1.56 -11.29 -19.31
CA SER A 130 0.32 -12.07 -19.39
C SER A 130 0.63 -13.53 -19.08
N GLU A 131 -0.15 -14.15 -18.18
CA GLU A 131 -0.08 -15.59 -17.90
C GLU A 131 -0.51 -16.41 -19.12
N LYS A 132 0.31 -16.43 -20.16
CA LYS A 132 0.19 -17.32 -21.31
C LYS A 132 1.50 -18.06 -21.55
N VAL A 133 2.03 -18.70 -20.50
CA VAL A 133 3.10 -19.70 -20.63
C VAL A 133 2.79 -20.91 -19.74
N LYS A 134 1.70 -21.61 -20.03
CA LYS A 134 1.56 -23.05 -19.76
C LYS A 134 0.73 -23.69 -20.86
N MET A 135 1.30 -23.83 -22.05
CA MET A 135 1.10 -24.99 -22.91
C MET A 135 2.11 -24.91 -24.06
N SER A 136 3.18 -25.70 -23.97
CA SER A 136 3.55 -26.67 -25.02
C SER A 136 5.00 -27.11 -24.85
N LYS A 137 5.16 -28.41 -24.60
CA LYS A 137 6.15 -29.34 -25.19
C LYS A 137 6.64 -30.33 -24.15
N THR A 138 5.96 -31.47 -24.07
CA THR A 138 6.63 -32.77 -24.24
C THR A 138 5.66 -33.71 -24.96
N VAL A 139 5.79 -33.77 -26.29
CA VAL A 139 5.41 -34.95 -27.07
C VAL A 139 6.72 -35.69 -27.34
N SER A 140 6.85 -36.87 -26.76
CA SER A 140 7.77 -37.98 -27.09
C SER A 140 7.50 -39.04 -26.03
N GLU A 141 7.31 -40.32 -26.27
CA GLU A 141 7.30 -41.11 -27.49
C GLU A 141 6.72 -42.48 -27.06
N LYS A 142 6.03 -43.17 -27.98
CA LYS A 142 5.78 -44.62 -28.06
C LYS A 142 6.12 -45.49 -26.83
N VAL A 143 5.15 -46.25 -26.31
CA VAL A 143 5.23 -47.72 -26.18
C VAL A 143 3.79 -48.29 -26.14
N LYS A 144 3.43 -49.12 -27.14
CA LYS A 144 2.30 -50.07 -27.05
C LYS A 144 2.69 -51.20 -26.09
N PRO A 145 1.74 -51.75 -25.30
CA PRO A 145 1.77 -53.17 -25.05
C PRO A 145 0.53 -53.85 -25.62
N SER A 146 0.84 -54.75 -26.53
CA SER A 146 0.12 -55.93 -27.00
C SER A 146 -0.77 -56.63 -25.95
N PHE A 147 -1.96 -57.01 -26.43
CA PHE A 147 -2.76 -58.14 -25.98
C PHE A 147 -1.91 -59.38 -25.64
N VAL A 148 -2.10 -59.94 -24.44
CA VAL A 148 -1.85 -61.37 -24.17
C VAL A 148 -3.03 -61.93 -23.39
N LYS A 149 -3.73 -62.89 -24.01
CA LYS A 149 -4.77 -63.74 -23.43
C LYS A 149 -4.21 -64.58 -22.28
N ARG A 150 -4.96 -64.74 -21.19
CA ARG A 150 -5.11 -66.03 -20.51
C ARG A 150 -6.56 -66.22 -20.03
N GLN A 151 -7.21 -67.21 -20.62
CA GLN A 151 -8.42 -67.85 -20.12
C GLN A 151 -8.08 -68.83 -18.98
N ARG A 152 -9.14 -69.22 -18.25
CA ARG A 152 -9.38 -70.40 -17.41
C ARG A 152 -9.03 -70.22 -15.93
N SER A 153 -9.76 -70.77 -14.95
CA SER A 153 -11.09 -71.36 -14.79
C SER A 153 -11.10 -71.94 -13.36
N GLY A 154 -12.20 -71.82 -12.62
CA GLY A 154 -12.57 -72.74 -11.52
C GLY A 154 -12.07 -72.38 -10.12
N ARG A 155 -12.98 -71.96 -9.24
CA ARG A 155 -13.76 -72.84 -8.34
C ARG A 155 -14.95 -72.08 -7.79
#